data_AF-A0A942W456-F1
#
_entry.id   AF-A0A942W456-F1
#
_cell.length_a   1.000
_cell.length_b   1.000
_cell.length_c   1.000
_cell.angle_alpha   90.00
_cell.angle_beta   90.00
_cell.angle_gamma   90.00
#
_symmetry.space_group_name_H-M   'P 1'
#
loop_
_entity.id
_entity.type
_entity.pdbx_description
1 polymer ?
#
loop_
_entity_poly.entity_id
_entity_poly.type
_entity_poly.pdbx_seq_one_letter_code
_entity_poly.pdbx_strand_id
1 'polypeptide(L)' 'MAWKIHPSQLGRVNKLVRRLCSCYDRGNCILLDDGEPHKCVQLISYSGIYCNYFKNAVLPADKELYKQIKKHNKLK' A
#
# COMPACT_ATOMS: atom_id res chain seq x y z
N MET A 1 -5.60 3.60 -12.57
CA MET A 1 -6.01 4.66 -11.62
C MET A 1 -5.53 4.32 -10.21
N ALA A 2 -4.66 5.15 -9.64
CA ALA A 2 -4.19 5.02 -8.26
C ALA A 2 -5.29 5.46 -7.28
N TRP A 3 -5.47 4.75 -6.17
CA TRP A 3 -6.40 5.18 -5.12
C TRP A 3 -5.73 6.25 -4.27
N LYS A 4 -6.37 7.42 -4.12
CA LYS A 4 -5.88 8.49 -3.24
C LYS A 4 -6.08 8.09 -1.77
N ILE A 5 -5.09 8.42 -0.94
CA ILE A 5 -5.15 8.27 0.51
C ILE A 5 -5.00 9.64 1.18
N HIS A 6 -5.58 9.79 2.36
CA HIS A 6 -5.40 10.98 3.19
C HIS A 6 -4.09 10.85 4.01
N PRO A 7 -3.38 11.94 4.35
CA PRO A 7 -2.18 11.88 5.18
C PRO A 7 -2.39 11.13 6.51
N SER A 8 -3.59 11.24 7.12
CA SER A 8 -3.93 10.49 8.35
C SER A 8 -3.98 8.97 8.17
N GLN A 9 -4.12 8.47 6.94
CA GLN A 9 -4.18 7.04 6.63
C GLN A 9 -2.79 6.44 6.37
N LEU A 10 -1.78 7.26 6.08
CA LEU A 10 -0.45 6.83 5.66
C LEU A 10 0.22 5.92 6.69
N GLY A 11 0.16 6.26 7.97
CA GLY A 11 0.74 5.45 9.04
C GLY A 11 0.14 4.04 9.07
N ARG A 12 -1.17 3.92 8.84
CA ARG A 12 -1.88 2.64 8.83
C ARG A 12 -1.56 1.83 7.57
N VAL A 13 -1.49 2.47 6.41
CA VAL A 13 -1.00 1.86 5.16
C VAL A 13 0.41 1.29 5.34
N ASN A 14 1.34 2.08 5.86
CA ASN A 14 2.72 1.66 6.08
C ASN A 14 2.82 0.49 7.07
N LYS A 15 2.00 0.51 8.13
CA LYS A 15 1.92 -0.60 9.09
C LYS A 15 1.42 -1.89 8.44
N LEU A 16 0.42 -1.81 7.55
CA LEU A 16 -0.07 -2.99 6.82
C LEU A 16 0.99 -3.55 5.88
N VAL A 17 1.71 -2.70 5.14
CA VAL A 17 2.82 -3.17 4.29
C VAL A 17 3.84 -3.93 5.12
N ARG A 18 4.32 -3.33 6.22
CA ARG A 18 5.38 -3.94 7.05
C ARG A 18 4.97 -5.23 7.76
N ARG A 19 3.67 -5.40 8.06
CA ARG A 19 3.18 -6.54 8.84
C ARG A 19 2.61 -7.67 7.99
N LEU A 20 1.99 -7.34 6.86
CA LEU A 20 1.13 -8.27 6.13
C LEU A 20 1.53 -8.44 4.66
N CYS A 21 2.41 -7.60 4.11
CA CYS A 21 2.83 -7.76 2.72
C CYS A 21 3.93 -8.82 2.61
N SER A 22 3.62 -9.97 2.00
CA SER A 22 4.60 -11.04 1.75
C SER A 22 5.77 -10.62 0.87
N CYS A 23 5.61 -9.55 0.08
CA CYS A 23 6.65 -9.03 -0.80
C CYS A 23 7.56 -8.00 -0.12
N TYR A 24 7.28 -7.63 1.13
CA TYR A 24 8.08 -6.67 1.88
C TYR A 24 9.27 -7.35 2.56
N ASP A 25 10.47 -6.86 2.28
CA ASP A 25 11.70 -7.23 2.98
C ASP A 25 12.49 -5.99 3.38
N ARG A 26 12.61 -5.71 4.69
CA ARG A 26 13.48 -4.65 5.26
C ARG A 26 13.42 -3.27 4.59
N GLY A 27 12.30 -2.87 3.98
CA GLY A 27 12.15 -1.60 3.27
C GLY A 27 12.07 -1.74 1.74
N ASN A 28 12.42 -2.90 1.22
CA ASN A 28 12.46 -3.24 -0.18
C ASN A 28 11.27 -4.14 -0.57
N CYS A 29 11.06 -4.31 -1.88
CA CYS A 29 10.00 -5.13 -2.45
C CYS A 29 10.60 -6.22 -3.34
N ILE A 30 10.44 -7.47 -2.92
CA ILE A 30 11.02 -8.65 -3.58
C ILE A 30 10.50 -8.80 -5.02
N LEU A 31 9.24 -8.41 -5.28
CA LEU A 31 8.66 -8.47 -6.63
C LEU A 31 9.27 -7.46 -7.62
N LEU A 32 10.02 -6.48 -7.12
CA LEU A 32 10.71 -5.49 -7.94
C LEU A 32 12.20 -5.76 -8.03
N ASP A 33 12.68 -6.84 -7.41
CA ASP A 33 14.10 -7.19 -7.40
C ASP A 33 14.50 -7.79 -8.76
N ASP A 34 15.31 -7.06 -9.51
CA ASP A 34 15.95 -7.48 -10.77
C ASP A 34 17.42 -7.88 -10.57
N GLY A 35 17.81 -8.20 -9.34
CA GLY A 35 19.19 -8.45 -8.91
C GLY A 35 19.74 -7.34 -8.00
N GLU A 36 18.98 -6.27 -7.79
CA GLU A 36 19.28 -5.16 -6.89
C GLU A 36 18.07 -4.81 -6.01
N PRO A 37 18.28 -4.42 -4.73
CA PRO A 37 17.20 -4.16 -3.80
C PRO A 37 16.41 -2.88 -4.14
N HIS A 38 15.14 -3.06 -4.49
CA HIS A 38 14.23 -1.95 -4.83
C HIS A 38 13.31 -1.55 -3.69
N LYS A 39 13.20 -0.24 -3.42
CA LYS A 39 12.27 0.27 -2.38
C LYS A 39 10.83 -0.10 -2.67
N CYS A 40 10.08 -0.47 -1.63
CA CYS A 40 8.66 -0.76 -1.79
C CYS A 40 7.90 0.50 -2.24
N VAL A 41 7.37 0.46 -3.46
CA VAL A 41 6.62 1.57 -4.07
C VAL A 41 5.48 2.07 -3.17
N GLN A 42 4.85 1.18 -2.41
CA GLN A 42 3.78 1.58 -1.50
C GLN A 42 4.26 2.35 -0.27
N LEU A 43 5.48 2.08 0.22
CA LEU A 43 6.07 2.77 1.38
C LEU A 43 6.64 4.15 1.05
N ILE A 44 7.05 4.36 -0.21
CA ILE A 44 7.55 5.66 -0.70
C ILE A 44 6.43 6.56 -1.27
N SER A 45 5.20 6.05 -1.33
CA SER A 45 4.04 6.77 -1.84
C SER A 45 3.24 7.42 -0.70
N TYR A 46 3.23 8.75 -0.64
CA TYR A 46 2.58 9.51 0.45
C TYR A 46 1.10 9.79 0.23
N SER A 47 0.68 9.89 -1.04
CA SER A 47 -0.64 10.42 -1.44
C SER A 47 -1.55 9.39 -2.10
N GLY A 48 -1.04 8.18 -2.40
CA GLY A 48 -1.81 7.17 -3.10
C GLY A 48 -1.33 5.74 -2.93
N ILE A 49 -2.18 4.83 -3.40
CA ILE A 49 -1.90 3.42 -3.54
C ILE A 49 -1.60 3.13 -4.99
N TYR A 50 -0.33 2.79 -5.24
CA TYR A 50 0.21 2.46 -6.56
C TYR A 50 0.54 0.97 -6.69
N CYS A 51 0.71 0.27 -5.56
CA CYS A 51 0.96 -1.17 -5.57
C CYS A 51 -0.36 -1.95 -5.73
N ASN A 52 -0.54 -2.60 -6.87
CA ASN A 52 -1.73 -3.43 -7.13
C ASN A 52 -1.82 -4.64 -6.17
N TYR A 53 -0.68 -5.23 -5.81
CA TYR A 53 -0.65 -6.32 -4.83
C TYR A 53 -1.16 -5.83 -3.47
N PHE A 54 -0.64 -4.70 -2.97
CA PHE A 54 -1.13 -4.11 -1.74
C PHE A 54 -2.63 -3.83 -1.80
N LYS A 55 -3.10 -3.19 -2.88
CA LYS A 55 -4.51 -2.84 -3.05
C LYS A 55 -5.46 -4.03 -2.96
N ASN A 56 -5.09 -5.15 -3.58
CA ASN A 56 -5.98 -6.30 -3.76
C ASN A 56 -5.81 -7.39 -2.70
N ALA A 57 -4.58 -7.62 -2.22
CA ALA A 57 -4.27 -8.71 -1.30
C ALA A 57 -4.09 -8.24 0.16
N VAL A 58 -3.47 -7.07 0.37
CA VAL A 58 -3.06 -6.62 1.71
C VAL A 58 -4.07 -5.67 2.34
N LEU A 59 -4.50 -4.65 1.59
CA LEU A 59 -5.42 -3.61 2.08
C LEU A 59 -6.75 -4.18 2.59
N PRO A 60 -7.39 -5.17 1.94
CA PRO A 60 -8.66 -5.73 2.43
C PRO A 60 -8.57 -6.42 3.80
N ALA A 61 -7.38 -6.78 4.27
CA ALA A 61 -7.17 -7.31 5.61
C ALA A 61 -7.57 -6.28 6.69
N ASP A 62 -7.42 -5.00 6.39
CA ASP A 62 -7.95 -3.90 7.21
C ASP A 62 -9.28 -3.39 6.63
N LYS A 63 -10.37 -4.05 7.04
CA LYS A 63 -11.72 -3.79 6.52
C LYS A 63 -12.15 -2.34 6.67
N GLU A 64 -11.77 -1.69 7.76
CA GLU A 64 -12.14 -0.30 8.03
C GLU A 64 -11.37 0.66 7.11
N LEU A 65 -10.04 0.52 7.05
CA LEU A 65 -9.23 1.35 6.17
C LEU A 65 -9.61 1.16 4.70
N TYR A 66 -9.82 -0.08 4.27
CA TYR A 66 -10.27 -0.41 2.91
C TYR A 66 -11.58 0.31 2.57
N LYS A 67 -12.60 0.26 3.47
CA LYS A 67 -13.87 0.96 3.26
C LYS A 67 -13.69 2.47 3.18
N GLN A 68 -12.88 3.07 4.05
CA GLN A 68 -12.62 4.51 4.05
C GLN A 68 -11.99 4.96 2.72
N ILE A 69 -10.91 4.29 2.30
CA ILE A 69 -10.20 4.61 1.05
C ILE A 69 -11.12 4.36 -0.14
N LYS A 70 -11.84 3.23 -0.18
CA LYS A 70 -12.77 2.91 -1.28
C LYS A 70 -13.90 3.93 -1.40
N LYS A 71 -14.49 4.38 -0.28
CA LYS A 71 -15.52 5.43 -0.27
C LYS A 71 -14.99 6.73 -0.86
N HIS A 72 -13.80 7.18 -0.43
CA HIS A 72 -13.18 8.40 -0.95
C HIS A 72 -12.91 8.34 -2.47
N ASN A 73 -12.53 7.17 -2.99
CA ASN A 73 -12.20 6.99 -4.40
C ASN A 73 -13.40 6.65 -5.30
N LYS A 74 -14.56 6.31 -4.72
CA LYS A 74 -15.83 6.17 -5.46
C LYS A 74 -16.61 7.47 -5.59
N LEU A 75 -16.31 8.45 -4.73
CA LEU A 75 -16.94 9.78 -4.73
C LEU A 75 -16.26 10.75 -5.71
N LYS A 76 -15.53 10.22 -6.70
CA LYS A 76 -14.82 10.97 -7.74
C LYS A 76 -15.05 10.32 -9.09
#